data_AF-A0A150PLF4-F1
#
_entry.id   AF-A0A150PLF4-F1
#
_cell.length_a   1.000
_cell.length_b   1.000
_cell.length_c   1.000
_cell.angle_alpha   90.00
_cell.angle_beta   90.00
_cell.angle_gamma   90.00
#
_symmetry.space_group_name_H-M   'P 1'
#
loop_
_entity.id
_entity.type
_entity.pdbx_description
1 polymer ?
#
loop_
_entity_poly.entity_id
_entity_poly.type
_entity_poly.pdbx_seq_one_letter_code
_entity_poly.pdbx_strand_id
1 'polypeptide(L)'
;MYRDLSTLLRAAAPSLSLALAVSAASCAGDEPERGPAPAAQPAARHARVHFKGGSRLRNDLAQLLQLDPDEVCNEFGTKSCSESVHTVALGGLDPYRNQIFRSSPTTGLGTTFVVERMALQACRQRAERDIAGGEASPLVWRDVTTALGRAASVDALYASALGRPPTARERDGFESLYALALAEGPDVAEAETGWATLSCFAVVTSIEFLFY
;
A
#
# COMPACT_ATOMS: atom_id res chain seq x y z
N MET A 1 25.55 4.02 32.74
CA MET A 1 24.58 5.06 33.15
C MET A 1 23.17 4.50 32.97
N TYR A 2 22.65 3.84 34.00
CA TYR A 2 21.26 3.39 34.06
C TYR A 2 20.46 4.48 34.78
N ARG A 3 19.41 5.02 34.15
CA ARG A 3 18.50 5.98 34.79
C ARG A 3 17.26 5.25 35.27
N ASP A 4 17.00 5.43 36.57
CA ASP A 4 15.84 4.99 37.34
C ASP A 4 14.49 5.26 36.66
N LEU A 5 13.64 4.23 36.66
CA LEU A 5 12.27 4.21 36.10
C LEU A 5 11.20 4.14 37.21
N SER A 6 11.54 4.61 38.42
CA SER A 6 10.83 4.25 39.65
C SER A 6 10.09 5.42 40.30
N THR A 7 9.45 6.30 39.54
CA THR A 7 8.52 7.29 40.14
C THR A 7 7.64 7.88 39.07
N LEU A 8 6.35 7.52 39.06
CA LEU A 8 5.22 8.46 39.08
C LEU A 8 3.91 7.65 39.03
N LEU A 9 3.53 7.21 40.23
CA LEU A 9 2.20 6.72 40.60
C LEU A 9 1.29 7.92 40.86
N ARG A 10 0.01 7.76 40.49
CA ARG A 10 -1.20 8.40 41.04
C ARG A 10 -1.54 9.83 40.57
N ALA A 11 -2.59 9.91 39.77
CA ALA A 11 -3.73 10.78 40.08
C ALA A 11 -5.02 10.10 39.63
N ALA A 12 -5.83 9.71 40.62
CA ALA A 12 -7.22 9.34 40.45
C ALA A 12 -8.07 10.62 40.33
N ALA A 13 -9.06 10.65 39.44
CA ALA A 13 -10.18 11.57 39.54
C ALA A 13 -11.45 10.93 38.93
N PRO A 14 -12.63 11.21 39.53
CA PRO A 14 -13.82 10.40 39.39
C PRO A 14 -14.76 10.83 38.26
N SER A 15 -15.65 9.91 37.95
CA SER A 15 -16.91 9.98 37.22
C SER A 15 -17.60 11.35 37.23
N LEU A 16 -17.89 11.88 36.03
CA LEU A 16 -18.95 12.86 35.82
C LEU A 16 -19.90 12.34 34.73
N SER A 17 -21.00 11.74 35.18
CA SER A 17 -22.15 11.42 34.35
C SER A 17 -22.87 12.72 33.97
N LEU A 18 -22.87 13.07 32.70
CA LEU A 18 -23.75 14.10 32.16
C LEU A 18 -24.72 13.45 31.18
N ALA A 19 -25.92 13.14 31.68
CA ALA A 19 -27.06 12.77 30.87
C ALA A 19 -27.64 14.04 30.23
N LEU A 20 -27.37 14.27 28.95
CA LEU A 20 -28.13 15.21 28.14
C LEU A 20 -29.24 14.43 27.41
N ALA A 21 -30.44 14.50 27.95
CA ALA A 21 -31.66 14.27 27.19
C ALA A 21 -31.91 15.52 26.32
N VAL A 22 -31.67 15.40 25.01
CA VAL A 22 -32.04 16.42 24.03
C VAL A 22 -33.20 15.90 23.20
N SER A 23 -34.21 16.75 23.15
CA SER A 23 -35.55 16.57 22.61
C SER A 23 -35.59 16.11 21.15
N ALA A 24 -36.51 15.19 20.88
CA ALA A 24 -36.98 14.87 19.54
C ALA A 24 -37.74 16.08 18.96
N ALA A 25 -37.06 16.86 18.13
CA ALA A 25 -37.70 17.78 17.19
C ALA A 25 -38.02 17.01 15.91
N SER A 26 -39.32 16.79 15.69
CA SER A 26 -39.89 16.31 14.44
C SER A 26 -39.60 17.32 13.33
N CYS A 27 -38.66 16.97 12.44
CA CYS A 27 -38.59 17.53 11.09
C CYS A 27 -38.95 16.41 10.13
N ALA A 28 -40.24 16.32 9.81
CA ALA A 28 -40.69 15.63 8.61
C ALA A 28 -40.19 16.44 7.41
N GLY A 29 -39.04 16.02 6.88
CA GLY A 29 -38.50 16.46 5.60
C GLY A 29 -38.28 15.22 4.75
N ASP A 30 -38.78 15.25 3.51
CA ASP A 30 -38.74 14.19 2.52
C ASP A 30 -37.44 13.37 2.57
N GLU A 31 -37.56 12.08 2.90
CA GLU A 31 -36.46 11.13 2.72
C GLU A 31 -36.19 11.01 1.22
N PRO A 32 -34.97 11.33 0.73
CA PRO A 32 -34.59 10.94 -0.62
C PRO A 32 -34.67 9.42 -0.69
N GLU A 33 -35.41 8.94 -1.68
CA GLU A 33 -35.64 7.54 -2.00
C GLU A 33 -34.30 6.77 -1.91
N ARG A 34 -34.11 6.04 -0.80
CA ARG A 34 -32.91 5.25 -0.56
C ARG A 34 -32.97 4.09 -1.54
N GLY A 35 -32.33 4.28 -2.69
CA GLY A 35 -32.17 3.25 -3.71
C GLY A 35 -31.72 1.94 -3.08
N PRO A 36 -32.09 0.78 -3.67
CA PRO A 36 -31.82 -0.51 -3.07
C PRO A 36 -30.35 -0.61 -2.67
N ALA A 37 -30.12 -0.98 -1.41
CA ALA A 37 -28.78 -1.24 -0.91
C ALA A 37 -28.05 -2.16 -1.90
N PRO A 38 -26.79 -1.87 -2.28
CA PRO A 38 -26.07 -2.74 -3.20
C PRO A 38 -26.14 -4.16 -2.66
N ALA A 39 -26.68 -5.06 -3.47
CA ALA A 39 -26.84 -6.45 -3.08
C ALA A 39 -25.48 -6.96 -2.59
N ALA A 40 -25.43 -7.40 -1.33
CA ALA A 40 -24.22 -8.00 -0.77
C ALA A 40 -23.79 -9.12 -1.71
N GLN A 41 -22.67 -8.91 -2.41
CA GLN A 41 -22.18 -9.90 -3.36
C GLN A 41 -21.92 -11.19 -2.58
N PRO A 42 -22.50 -12.32 -2.99
CA PRO A 42 -22.27 -13.58 -2.29
C PRO A 42 -20.78 -13.90 -2.37
N ALA A 43 -20.10 -13.94 -1.23
CA ALA A 43 -18.71 -14.38 -1.16
C ALA A 43 -18.61 -15.79 -1.76
N ALA A 44 -17.76 -15.95 -2.77
CA ALA A 44 -17.58 -17.24 -3.43
C ALA A 44 -17.09 -18.27 -2.40
N ARG A 45 -17.89 -19.32 -2.14
CA ARG A 45 -17.56 -20.42 -1.20
C ARG A 45 -16.23 -21.12 -1.51
N HIS A 46 -15.71 -20.94 -2.73
CA HIS A 46 -14.43 -21.46 -3.20
C HIS A 46 -13.71 -20.42 -4.08
N ALA A 47 -13.44 -19.22 -3.56
CA ALA A 47 -12.48 -18.33 -4.21
C ALA A 47 -11.14 -19.07 -4.30
N ARG A 48 -10.76 -19.54 -5.49
CA ARG A 48 -9.41 -20.09 -5.74
C ARG A 48 -8.49 -18.89 -5.87
N VAL A 49 -7.91 -18.51 -4.75
CA VAL A 49 -6.99 -17.39 -4.65
C VAL A 49 -5.66 -17.80 -5.28
N HIS A 50 -5.27 -17.12 -6.36
CA HIS A 50 -4.04 -17.39 -7.09
C HIS A 50 -3.01 -16.29 -6.86
N PHE A 51 -1.78 -16.69 -6.53
CA PHE A 51 -0.67 -15.76 -6.44
C PHE A 51 -0.28 -15.22 -7.83
N LYS A 52 -0.01 -13.92 -7.95
CA LYS A 52 0.44 -13.31 -9.21
C LYS A 52 1.86 -13.77 -9.54
N GLY A 53 2.01 -14.51 -10.64
CA GLY A 53 3.33 -14.83 -11.18
C GLY A 53 4.10 -13.59 -11.65
N GLY A 54 5.41 -13.74 -11.84
CA GLY A 54 6.33 -12.60 -12.05
C GLY A 54 5.92 -11.62 -13.15
N SER A 55 5.55 -12.10 -14.35
CA SER A 55 5.14 -11.23 -15.46
C SER A 55 3.85 -10.47 -15.15
N ARG A 56 2.88 -11.10 -14.47
CA ARG A 56 1.62 -10.44 -14.10
C ARG A 56 1.88 -9.38 -13.03
N LEU A 57 2.64 -9.73 -11.99
CA LEU A 57 3.02 -8.77 -10.95
C LEU A 57 3.76 -7.56 -11.54
N ARG A 58 4.73 -7.78 -12.44
CA ARG A 58 5.42 -6.70 -13.15
C ARG A 58 4.44 -5.81 -13.91
N ASN A 59 3.57 -6.40 -14.73
CA ASN A 59 2.66 -5.64 -15.58
C ASN A 59 1.64 -4.85 -14.75
N ASP A 60 1.12 -5.43 -13.67
CA ASP A 60 0.22 -4.75 -12.74
C ASP A 60 0.92 -3.55 -12.06
N LEU A 61 2.18 -3.73 -11.60
CA LEU A 61 2.97 -2.63 -11.02
C LEU A 61 3.30 -1.54 -12.05
N ALA A 62 3.71 -1.93 -13.26
CA ALA A 62 3.97 -1.02 -14.37
C ALA A 62 2.73 -0.18 -14.70
N GLN A 63 1.56 -0.82 -14.82
CA GLN A 63 0.31 -0.15 -15.11
C GLN A 63 -0.13 0.77 -13.96
N LEU A 64 -0.09 0.27 -12.72
CA LEU A 64 -0.49 1.02 -11.53
C LEU A 64 0.35 2.29 -11.35
N LEU A 65 1.67 2.17 -11.51
CA LEU A 65 2.62 3.23 -11.23
C LEU A 65 3.00 4.03 -12.49
N GLN A 66 2.41 3.69 -13.64
CA GLN A 66 2.76 4.23 -14.97
C GLN A 66 4.26 4.24 -15.22
N LEU A 67 4.89 3.09 -14.98
CA LEU A 67 6.28 2.82 -15.31
C LEU A 67 6.34 1.99 -16.59
N ASP A 68 7.43 2.09 -17.33
CA ASP A 68 7.70 1.06 -18.33
C ASP A 68 7.90 -0.30 -17.63
N PRO A 69 7.43 -1.43 -18.18
CA PRO A 69 7.69 -2.75 -17.60
C PRO A 69 9.17 -3.01 -17.29
N ASP A 70 10.08 -2.50 -18.11
CA ASP A 70 11.52 -2.63 -17.90
C ASP A 70 12.04 -1.71 -16.78
N GLU A 71 11.27 -0.71 -16.36
CA GLU A 71 11.62 0.16 -15.24
C GLU A 71 11.22 -0.43 -13.89
N VAL A 72 10.21 -1.31 -13.83
CA VAL A 72 9.66 -1.84 -12.55
C VAL A 72 10.73 -2.40 -11.62
N CYS A 73 11.62 -3.25 -12.13
CA CYS A 73 12.71 -3.81 -11.33
C CYS A 73 13.82 -4.36 -12.23
N ASN A 74 15.03 -3.83 -12.04
CA ASN A 74 16.26 -4.31 -12.68
C ASN A 74 17.33 -4.62 -11.66
N GLU A 75 17.85 -5.84 -11.73
CA GLU A 75 19.08 -6.23 -11.06
C GLU A 75 20.28 -5.74 -11.85
N PHE A 76 21.28 -5.22 -11.14
CA PHE A 76 22.51 -4.68 -11.73
C PHE A 76 22.25 -3.64 -12.84
N GLY A 77 21.12 -2.93 -12.74
CA GLY A 77 20.68 -1.88 -13.67
C GLY A 77 20.23 -2.35 -15.06
N THR A 78 20.30 -3.65 -15.39
CA THR A 78 20.05 -4.12 -16.77
C THR A 78 19.30 -5.44 -16.88
N LYS A 79 19.13 -6.19 -15.78
CA LYS A 79 18.51 -7.51 -15.82
C LYS A 79 17.15 -7.46 -15.15
N SER A 80 16.09 -7.67 -15.94
CA SER A 80 14.72 -7.78 -15.42
C SER A 80 14.66 -8.77 -14.25
N CYS A 81 14.14 -8.29 -13.12
CA CYS A 81 13.93 -9.13 -11.94
C CYS A 81 12.97 -10.29 -12.26
N SER A 82 11.88 -10.02 -12.97
CA SER A 82 10.81 -11.00 -13.20
C SER A 82 11.04 -11.96 -14.36
N GLU A 83 11.79 -11.53 -15.38
CA GLU A 83 11.98 -12.33 -16.61
C GLU A 83 13.36 -13.00 -16.69
N SER A 84 14.35 -12.52 -15.92
CA SER A 84 15.71 -13.04 -16.00
C SER A 84 16.25 -13.57 -14.68
N VAL A 85 16.24 -12.77 -13.61
CA VAL A 85 16.98 -13.12 -12.38
C VAL A 85 16.16 -14.01 -11.45
N HIS A 86 14.88 -13.67 -11.26
CA HIS A 86 14.03 -14.33 -10.26
C HIS A 86 12.85 -15.08 -10.87
N THR A 87 12.90 -15.38 -12.16
CA THR A 87 11.82 -16.05 -12.91
C THR A 87 11.33 -17.32 -12.21
N VAL A 88 12.26 -18.18 -11.77
CA VAL A 88 11.94 -19.44 -11.08
C VAL A 88 11.35 -19.19 -9.70
N ALA A 89 11.90 -18.24 -8.95
CA ALA A 89 11.40 -17.87 -7.62
C ALA A 89 9.98 -17.28 -7.69
N LEU A 90 9.60 -16.67 -8.81
CA LEU A 90 8.25 -16.15 -9.07
C LEU A 90 7.30 -17.19 -9.72
N GLY A 91 7.68 -18.48 -9.70
CA GLY A 91 6.87 -19.58 -10.21
C GLY A 91 6.95 -19.78 -11.72
N GLY A 92 7.84 -19.07 -12.42
CA GLY A 92 8.13 -19.26 -13.84
C GLY A 92 8.98 -20.49 -14.13
N LEU A 93 9.19 -20.75 -15.41
CA LEU A 93 10.01 -21.84 -15.92
C LEU A 93 11.32 -21.29 -16.49
N ASP A 94 12.37 -22.11 -16.47
CA ASP A 94 13.66 -21.78 -17.09
C ASP A 94 14.31 -23.04 -17.69
N PRO A 95 13.81 -23.50 -18.85
CA PRO A 95 14.25 -24.74 -19.46
C PRO A 95 15.67 -24.67 -20.02
N TYR A 96 16.15 -23.47 -20.39
CA TYR A 96 17.41 -23.32 -21.12
C TYR A 96 18.60 -23.04 -20.22
N ARG A 97 18.44 -22.25 -19.15
CA ARG A 97 19.57 -21.92 -18.27
C ARG A 97 19.63 -22.86 -17.07
N ASN A 98 18.46 -23.18 -16.49
CA ASN A 98 18.38 -23.97 -15.26
C ASN A 98 17.75 -25.37 -15.46
N GLN A 99 17.34 -25.73 -16.68
CA GLN A 99 16.69 -27.01 -17.00
C GLN A 99 15.41 -27.28 -16.17
N ILE A 100 14.67 -26.22 -15.83
CA ILE A 100 13.42 -26.30 -15.07
C ILE A 100 12.24 -26.27 -16.05
N PHE A 101 11.69 -27.44 -16.33
CA PHE A 101 10.60 -27.64 -17.29
C PHE A 101 9.21 -27.70 -16.65
N ARG A 102 9.11 -27.74 -15.32
CA ARG A 102 7.85 -27.82 -14.58
C ARG A 102 7.85 -26.82 -13.44
N SER A 103 6.69 -26.20 -13.22
CA SER A 103 6.51 -25.31 -12.09
C SER A 103 6.45 -26.12 -10.79
N SER A 104 6.95 -25.51 -9.71
CA SER A 104 6.73 -26.05 -8.38
C SER A 104 5.23 -25.98 -8.04
N PRO A 105 4.64 -27.01 -7.42
CA PRO A 105 3.25 -26.95 -6.94
C PRO A 105 3.10 -26.01 -5.74
N THR A 106 4.21 -25.59 -5.13
CA THR A 106 4.25 -24.69 -3.97
C THR A 106 5.06 -23.45 -4.26
N THR A 107 4.61 -22.29 -3.75
CA THR A 107 5.38 -21.05 -3.74
C THR A 107 6.66 -21.25 -2.94
N GLY A 108 7.81 -20.82 -3.49
CA GLY A 108 9.09 -20.95 -2.82
C GLY A 108 9.26 -19.94 -1.69
N LEU A 109 10.10 -20.24 -0.71
CA LEU A 109 10.42 -19.29 0.38
C LEU A 109 11.02 -17.98 -0.14
N GLY A 110 11.73 -18.03 -1.26
CA GLY A 110 12.32 -16.86 -1.90
C GLY A 110 11.31 -15.96 -2.61
N THR A 111 10.08 -16.42 -2.88
CA THR A 111 9.09 -15.64 -3.64
C THR A 111 8.76 -14.32 -2.94
N THR A 112 8.53 -14.34 -1.63
CA THR A 112 8.19 -13.13 -0.87
C THR A 112 9.29 -12.08 -0.96
N PHE A 113 10.56 -12.48 -0.80
CA PHE A 113 11.69 -11.56 -0.90
C PHE A 113 11.78 -10.90 -2.28
N VAL A 114 11.51 -11.66 -3.34
CA VAL A 114 11.53 -11.14 -4.72
C VAL A 114 10.38 -10.17 -4.96
N VAL A 115 9.17 -10.50 -4.47
CA VAL A 115 8.00 -9.63 -4.55
C VAL A 115 8.27 -8.30 -3.85
N GLU A 116 8.77 -8.35 -2.62
CA GLU A 116 9.10 -7.16 -1.84
C GLU A 116 10.15 -6.32 -2.56
N ARG A 117 11.17 -6.95 -3.15
CA ARG A 117 12.19 -6.24 -3.92
C ARG A 117 11.63 -5.54 -5.15
N MET A 118 10.77 -6.22 -5.92
CA MET A 118 10.10 -5.64 -7.09
C MET A 118 9.20 -4.47 -6.68
N ALA A 119 8.37 -4.67 -5.66
CA ALA A 119 7.49 -3.64 -5.14
C ALA A 119 8.27 -2.41 -4.65
N LEU A 120 9.33 -2.62 -3.84
CA LEU A 120 10.11 -1.54 -3.28
C LEU A 120 10.83 -0.71 -4.36
N GLN A 121 11.42 -1.37 -5.37
CA GLN A 121 12.06 -0.66 -6.49
C GLN A 121 11.04 0.15 -7.29
N ALA A 122 9.91 -0.44 -7.66
CA ALA A 122 8.87 0.24 -8.45
C ALA A 122 8.25 1.42 -7.68
N CYS A 123 7.89 1.20 -6.41
CA CYS A 123 7.33 2.24 -5.55
C CYS A 123 8.29 3.41 -5.36
N ARG A 124 9.59 3.13 -5.18
CA ARG A 124 10.62 4.15 -5.05
C ARG A 124 10.74 4.99 -6.33
N GLN A 125 10.78 4.36 -7.50
CA GLN A 125 10.86 5.08 -8.76
C GLN A 125 9.69 6.02 -8.98
N ARG A 126 8.45 5.57 -8.68
CA ARG A 126 7.27 6.45 -8.74
C ARG A 126 7.38 7.60 -7.74
N ALA A 127 7.75 7.31 -6.49
CA ALA A 127 7.87 8.31 -5.45
C ALA A 127 8.88 9.41 -5.83
N GLU A 128 10.06 9.02 -6.32
CA GLU A 128 11.08 9.95 -6.78
C GLU A 128 10.59 10.82 -7.94
N ARG A 129 9.86 10.26 -8.93
CA ARG A 129 9.30 11.03 -10.06
C ARG A 129 8.27 12.06 -9.61
N ASP A 130 7.33 11.66 -8.75
CA ASP A 130 6.26 12.54 -8.28
C ASP A 130 6.79 13.66 -7.37
N ILE A 131 7.69 13.32 -6.44
CA ILE A 131 8.15 14.27 -5.40
C ILE A 131 9.24 15.19 -5.92
N ALA A 132 10.14 14.73 -6.79
CA ALA A 132 11.17 15.60 -7.37
C ALA A 132 10.60 16.71 -8.27
N GLY A 133 9.28 16.75 -8.51
CA GLY A 133 8.61 17.81 -9.25
C GLY A 133 8.97 17.86 -10.74
N GLY A 134 9.56 16.78 -11.27
CA GLY A 134 9.94 16.66 -12.68
C GLY A 134 8.73 16.47 -13.61
N GLU A 135 7.58 16.04 -13.07
CA GLU A 135 6.33 15.92 -13.80
C GLU A 135 5.40 17.11 -13.52
N ALA A 136 4.84 17.69 -14.59
CA ALA A 136 3.90 18.81 -14.48
C ALA A 136 2.62 18.47 -13.68
N SER A 137 2.32 17.18 -13.50
CA SER A 137 1.22 16.70 -12.66
C SER A 137 1.59 15.35 -12.03
N PRO A 138 1.88 15.28 -10.72
CA PRO A 138 2.16 14.02 -10.05
C PRO A 138 0.96 13.06 -10.16
N LEU A 139 1.24 11.79 -10.47
CA LEU A 139 0.21 10.79 -10.69
C LEU A 139 -0.36 10.28 -9.37
N VAL A 140 0.53 9.83 -8.48
CA VAL A 140 0.17 9.16 -7.23
C VAL A 140 0.37 10.12 -6.06
N TRP A 141 1.57 10.69 -5.93
CA TRP A 141 1.96 11.47 -4.75
C TRP A 141 1.81 12.96 -4.99
N ARG A 142 0.65 13.50 -4.63
CA ARG A 142 0.31 14.92 -4.86
C ARG A 142 0.35 15.69 -3.54
N ASP A 143 1.11 16.77 -3.51
CA ASP A 143 1.20 17.69 -2.37
C ASP A 143 1.37 16.97 -1.03
N VAL A 144 2.36 16.06 -0.96
CA VAL A 144 2.61 15.23 0.22
C VAL A 144 3.01 16.04 1.47
N THR A 145 3.31 17.33 1.28
CA THR A 145 3.60 18.28 2.37
C THR A 145 2.35 18.54 3.23
N THR A 146 1.15 18.45 2.65
CA THR A 146 -0.11 18.69 3.35
C THR A 146 -0.82 17.40 3.72
N ALA A 147 -1.52 17.40 4.87
CA ALA A 147 -2.35 16.25 5.27
C ALA A 147 -3.45 15.94 4.24
N LEU A 148 -3.99 16.97 3.58
CA LEU A 148 -5.00 16.77 2.53
C LEU A 148 -4.39 16.10 1.28
N GLY A 149 -3.21 16.53 0.84
CA GLY A 149 -2.52 15.93 -0.31
C GLY A 149 -2.09 14.50 -0.04
N ARG A 150 -1.58 14.20 1.16
CA ARG A 150 -1.30 12.81 1.58
C ARG A 150 -2.54 11.93 1.60
N ALA A 151 -3.63 12.39 2.21
CA ALA A 151 -4.89 11.65 2.22
C ALA A 151 -5.40 11.38 0.80
N ALA A 152 -5.35 12.38 -0.09
CA ALA A 152 -5.75 12.22 -1.49
C ALA A 152 -4.84 11.25 -2.26
N SER A 153 -3.53 11.25 -1.97
CA SER A 153 -2.56 10.33 -2.57
C SER A 153 -2.82 8.88 -2.17
N VAL A 154 -3.07 8.65 -0.88
CA VAL A 154 -3.45 7.32 -0.35
C VAL A 154 -4.77 6.86 -0.95
N ASP A 155 -5.78 7.73 -1.03
CA ASP A 155 -7.07 7.42 -1.65
C ASP A 155 -6.91 7.02 -3.12
N ALA A 156 -6.10 7.75 -3.89
CA ALA A 156 -5.81 7.44 -5.30
C ALA A 156 -5.07 6.10 -5.45
N LEU A 157 -4.08 5.83 -4.59
CA LEU A 157 -3.34 4.57 -4.57
C LEU A 157 -4.26 3.38 -4.26
N TYR A 158 -5.13 3.48 -3.26
CA TYR A 158 -6.09 2.42 -2.91
C TYR A 158 -7.12 2.18 -4.02
N ALA A 159 -7.66 3.26 -4.61
CA ALA A 159 -8.63 3.14 -5.69
C ALA A 159 -8.03 2.44 -6.92
N SER A 160 -6.78 2.74 -7.26
CA SER A 160 -6.09 2.16 -8.42
C SER A 160 -5.53 0.76 -8.15
N ALA A 161 -4.95 0.51 -6.97
CA ALA A 161 -4.33 -0.78 -6.64
C ALA A 161 -5.35 -1.83 -6.20
N LEU A 162 -6.34 -1.43 -5.40
CA LEU A 162 -7.26 -2.34 -4.71
C LEU A 162 -8.73 -2.18 -5.14
N GLY A 163 -9.06 -1.16 -5.93
CA GLY A 163 -10.44 -0.93 -6.39
C GLY A 163 -11.42 -0.52 -5.28
N ARG A 164 -10.91 -0.04 -4.14
CA ARG A 164 -11.71 0.40 -2.98
C ARG A 164 -11.08 1.63 -2.31
N PRO A 165 -11.81 2.42 -1.52
CA PRO A 165 -11.20 3.43 -0.67
C PRO A 165 -10.48 2.80 0.55
N PRO A 166 -9.50 3.50 1.14
CA PRO A 166 -8.93 3.10 2.42
C PRO A 166 -9.92 3.33 3.56
N THR A 167 -9.86 2.49 4.56
CA THR A 167 -10.57 2.66 5.84
C THR A 167 -9.95 3.81 6.65
N ALA A 168 -10.69 4.33 7.64
CA ALA A 168 -10.16 5.37 8.54
C ALA A 168 -8.87 4.91 9.23
N ARG A 169 -8.82 3.66 9.72
CA ARG A 169 -7.63 3.08 10.36
C ARG A 169 -6.43 3.00 9.40
N GLU A 170 -6.65 2.63 8.14
CA GLU A 170 -5.58 2.59 7.13
C GLU A 170 -5.03 4.01 6.89
N ARG A 171 -5.90 5.02 6.73
CA ARG A 171 -5.49 6.44 6.59
C ARG A 171 -4.69 6.93 7.80
N ASP A 172 -5.19 6.68 9.01
CA ASP A 172 -4.51 7.08 10.25
C ASP A 172 -3.14 6.41 10.37
N GLY A 173 -3.00 5.18 9.88
CA GLY A 173 -1.73 4.46 9.80
C GLY A 173 -0.72 5.15 8.88
N PHE A 174 -1.14 5.61 7.70
CA PHE A 174 -0.25 6.35 6.78
C PHE A 174 0.12 7.74 7.31
N GLU A 175 -0.78 8.45 7.98
CA GLU A 175 -0.43 9.72 8.64
C GLU A 175 0.55 9.51 9.80
N SER A 176 0.37 8.43 10.57
CA SER A 176 1.32 8.05 11.62
C SER A 176 2.69 7.69 11.04
N LEU A 177 2.72 6.97 9.91
CA LEU A 177 3.94 6.67 9.19
C LEU A 177 4.64 7.93 8.69
N TYR A 178 3.90 8.94 8.22
CA TYR A 178 4.48 10.21 7.79
C TYR A 178 5.12 10.95 8.96
N ALA A 179 4.45 10.99 10.11
CA ALA A 179 5.01 11.59 11.32
C ALA A 179 6.30 10.88 11.78
N LEU A 180 6.36 9.55 11.68
CA LEU A 180 7.57 8.78 11.95
C LEU A 180 8.69 9.08 10.94
N ALA A 181 8.37 9.14 9.65
CA ALA A 181 9.33 9.46 8.61
C ALA A 181 9.97 10.85 8.82
N LEU A 182 9.18 11.85 9.23
CA LEU A 182 9.70 13.18 9.58
C LEU A 182 10.56 13.18 10.85
N ALA A 183 10.23 12.34 11.82
CA ALA A 183 10.96 12.27 13.09
C ALA A 183 12.29 11.52 12.98
N GLU A 184 12.36 10.49 12.13
CA GLU A 184 13.51 9.59 11.99
C GLU A 184 14.34 9.85 10.72
N GLY A 185 13.77 10.54 9.74
CA GLY A 185 14.42 10.84 8.46
C GLY A 185 15.56 11.85 8.59
N PRO A 186 16.53 11.82 7.66
CA PRO A 186 17.67 12.74 7.69
C PRO A 186 17.29 14.17 7.30
N ASP A 187 16.30 14.32 6.41
CA ASP A 187 15.68 15.59 6.05
C ASP A 187 14.24 15.38 5.54
N VAL A 188 13.54 16.49 5.29
CA VAL A 188 12.13 16.49 4.87
C VAL A 188 11.93 15.85 3.49
N ALA A 189 12.83 16.08 2.53
CA ALA A 189 12.68 15.57 1.18
C ALA A 189 12.86 14.04 1.12
N GLU A 190 13.83 13.53 1.87
CA GLU A 190 14.03 12.08 2.03
C GLU A 190 12.90 11.45 2.85
N ALA A 191 12.38 12.13 3.88
CA ALA A 191 11.21 11.67 4.64
C ALA A 191 9.96 11.56 3.76
N GLU A 192 9.70 12.54 2.90
CA GLU A 192 8.57 12.53 1.95
C GLU A 192 8.70 11.40 0.93
N THR A 193 9.88 11.25 0.33
CA THR A 193 10.17 10.18 -0.63
C THR A 193 10.09 8.80 0.03
N GLY A 194 10.63 8.67 1.24
CA GLY A 194 10.58 7.45 2.04
C GLY A 194 9.15 7.08 2.42
N TRP A 195 8.37 8.05 2.90
CA TRP A 195 6.95 7.84 3.21
C TRP A 195 6.15 7.39 2.00
N ALA A 196 6.29 8.06 0.85
CA ALA A 196 5.62 7.69 -0.39
C ALA A 196 6.02 6.28 -0.84
N THR A 197 7.32 5.98 -0.82
CA THR A 197 7.85 4.65 -1.16
C THR A 197 7.25 3.56 -0.29
N LEU A 198 7.29 3.74 1.04
CA LEU A 198 6.80 2.76 2.00
C LEU A 198 5.27 2.66 1.99
N SER A 199 4.57 3.74 1.68
CA SER A 199 3.11 3.74 1.56
C SER A 199 2.65 2.92 0.34
N CYS A 200 3.27 3.12 -0.83
CA CYS A 200 3.03 2.24 -1.98
C CYS A 200 3.41 0.80 -1.67
N PHE A 201 4.59 0.57 -1.09
CA PHE A 201 5.06 -0.77 -0.74
C PHE A 201 4.04 -1.51 0.13
N ALA A 202 3.52 -0.89 1.19
CA ALA A 202 2.54 -1.48 2.08
C ALA A 202 1.24 -1.90 1.35
N VAL A 203 0.77 -1.10 0.38
CA VAL A 203 -0.44 -1.41 -0.39
C VAL A 203 -0.19 -2.52 -1.40
N VAL A 204 0.87 -2.43 -2.20
CA VAL A 204 1.13 -3.37 -3.31
C VAL A 204 1.75 -4.69 -2.85
N THR A 205 2.13 -4.82 -1.58
CA THR A 205 2.51 -6.09 -0.96
C THR A 205 1.39 -6.70 -0.11
N SER A 206 0.22 -6.05 -0.05
CA SER A 206 -0.95 -6.60 0.63
C SER A 206 -1.46 -7.87 -0.06
N ILE A 207 -2.18 -8.70 0.71
CA ILE A 207 -2.83 -9.90 0.16
C ILE A 207 -3.88 -9.56 -0.91
N GLU A 208 -4.53 -8.41 -0.80
CA GLU A 208 -5.54 -7.96 -1.76
C GLU A 208 -4.91 -7.63 -3.11
N PHE A 209 -3.67 -7.11 -3.11
CA PHE A 209 -2.96 -6.83 -4.36
C PHE A 209 -2.25 -8.07 -4.92
N LEU A 210 -1.61 -8.90 -4.08
CA LEU A 210 -0.77 -10.00 -4.56
C LEU A 210 -1.54 -11.20 -5.08
N PHE A 211 -2.83 -11.29 -4.75
CA PHE A 211 -3.66 -12.42 -5.11
C PHE A 211 -4.92 -11.99 -5.90
N TYR A 212 -5.42 -12.88 -6.74
CA TYR A 212 -6.63 -12.69 -7.56
C TYR A 212 -7.46 -13.97 -7.66
#